data_AF-A0A413FK04-F1
#
_entry.id   AF-A0A413FK04-F1
#
_cell.length_a   1.000
_cell.length_b   1.000
_cell.length_c   1.000
_cell.angle_alpha   90.00
_cell.angle_beta   90.00
_cell.angle_gamma   90.00
#
_symmetry.space_group_name_H-M   'P 1'
#
loop_
_entity.id
_entity.type
_entity.pdbx_description
1 polymer ?
#
loop_
_entity_poly.entity_id
_entity_poly.type
_entity_poly.pdbx_seq_one_letter_code
_entity_poly.pdbx_strand_id
1 'polypeptide(L)' 'MNKDEYCICDECGSKFLKSSSKMMTLCPECAHVLYGYPNCAHAFKNGRCIYCHWDGSQSEYVKRLKRTE' A
#
# COMPACT_ATOMS: atom_id res chain seq x y z
N MET A 1 -3.26 5.96 -22.89
CA MET A 1 -2.52 4.72 -22.57
C MET A 1 -1.90 4.92 -21.20
N ASN A 2 -2.67 4.70 -20.14
CA ASN A 2 -2.21 4.93 -18.78
C ASN A 2 -1.19 3.84 -18.44
N LYS A 3 0.09 4.20 -18.47
CA LYS A 3 1.17 3.41 -17.87
C LYS A 3 1.03 3.54 -16.36
N ASP A 4 0.03 2.86 -15.83
CA ASP A 4 -0.06 2.58 -14.42
C ASP A 4 1.09 1.64 -14.08
N GLU A 5 2.25 2.23 -13.77
CA GLU A 5 3.43 1.49 -13.36
C GLU A 5 3.17 0.91 -11.97
N TYR A 6 3.15 -0.42 -11.92
CA TYR A 6 3.05 -1.14 -10.66
C TYR A 6 4.44 -1.27 -10.03
N CYS A 7 4.50 -1.08 -8.72
CA CYS A 7 5.64 -1.42 -7.88
C CYS A 7 5.28 -2.56 -6.93
N ILE A 8 6.31 -3.23 -6.43
CA ILE A 8 6.20 -4.16 -5.32
C ILE A 8 6.62 -3.40 -4.06
N CYS A 9 5.82 -3.53 -3.01
CA CYS A 9 6.14 -2.93 -1.72
C CYS A 9 7.30 -3.68 -1.09
N ASP A 10 8.40 -3.00 -0.75
CA ASP A 10 9.54 -3.62 -0.07
C ASP A 10 9.20 -4.16 1.32
N GLU A 11 8.16 -3.61 1.98
CA GLU A 11 7.77 -4.01 3.33
C GLU A 11 6.85 -5.22 3.34
N CYS A 12 5.77 -5.19 2.55
CA CYS A 12 4.73 -6.23 2.58
C CYS A 12 4.71 -7.13 1.35
N GLY A 13 5.54 -6.87 0.34
CA GLY A 13 5.58 -7.64 -0.92
C GLY A 13 4.35 -7.45 -1.82
N SER A 14 3.40 -6.61 -1.43
CA SER A 14 2.18 -6.38 -2.21
C SER A 14 2.45 -5.56 -3.48
N LYS A 15 1.71 -5.86 -4.55
CA LYS A 15 1.76 -5.09 -5.79
C LYS A 15 0.85 -3.86 -5.69
N PHE A 16 1.41 -2.67 -5.83
CA PHE A 16 0.68 -1.40 -5.74
C PHE A 16 0.98 -0.49 -6.93
N LEU A 17 0.14 0.53 -7.13
CA LEU A 17 0.32 1.56 -8.15
C LEU A 17 1.34 2.61 -7.69
N LYS A 18 2.42 2.84 -8.44
CA LYS A 18 3.41 3.88 -8.10
C LYS A 18 2.77 5.27 -7.96
N SER A 19 1.77 5.58 -8.80
CA SER A 19 1.01 6.83 -8.76
C SER A 19 0.19 7.01 -7.49
N SER A 20 -0.17 5.93 -6.80
CA SER A 20 -1.00 5.97 -5.60
C SER A 20 -0.22 6.21 -4.30
N SER A 21 1.11 6.02 -4.32
CA SER A 21 1.97 6.20 -3.15
C SER A 21 2.86 7.42 -3.31
N LYS A 22 3.12 8.11 -2.20
CA LYS A 22 4.16 9.16 -2.15
C LYS A 22 5.57 8.59 -2.15
N MET A 23 5.73 7.28 -1.90
CA MET A 23 7.02 6.60 -1.92
C MET A 23 7.13 5.65 -3.09
N MET A 24 8.30 5.63 -3.73
CA MET A 24 8.55 4.80 -4.91
C MET A 24 8.51 3.29 -4.62
N THR A 25 8.79 2.89 -3.39
CA THR A 25 9.00 1.48 -2.99
C THR A 25 8.01 0.97 -1.95
N LEU A 26 7.13 1.83 -1.40
CA LEU A 26 6.19 1.45 -0.35
C LEU A 26 4.75 1.68 -0.80
N CYS A 27 3.87 0.72 -0.53
CA CYS A 27 2.45 0.91 -0.76
C CYS A 27 1.89 1.99 0.18
N PRO A 28 0.74 2.61 -0.16
CA PRO A 28 0.15 3.68 0.65
C PRO A 28 -0.10 3.27 2.10
N GLU A 29 -0.46 2.00 2.32
CA GLU A 29 -0.68 1.45 3.66
C GLU A 29 0.62 1.40 4.49
N CYS A 30 1.70 0.84 3.96
CA CYS A 30 2.97 0.76 4.67
C CYS A 30 3.58 2.15 4.87
N ALA A 31 3.49 3.03 3.86
CA ALA A 31 3.95 4.41 3.98
C ALA A 31 3.17 5.19 5.05
N HIS A 32 1.87 4.95 5.19
CA HIS A 32 1.06 5.55 6.24
C HIS A 32 1.47 5.05 7.63
N VAL A 33 1.59 3.74 7.82
CA VAL A 33 1.90 3.17 9.15
C VAL A 33 3.32 3.50 9.61
N LEU A 34 4.29 3.45 8.69
CA LEU A 34 5.70 3.62 9.05
C LEU A 34 6.12 5.09 9.17
N TYR A 35 5.50 5.98 8.39
CA TYR A 35 5.96 7.36 8.25
C TYR A 35 4.84 8.41 8.37
N GLY A 36 3.59 8.00 8.58
CA GLY A 36 2.46 8.92 8.76
C GLY A 36 1.96 9.59 7.48
N TYR A 37 2.32 9.09 6.29
CA TYR A 37 1.82 9.64 5.02
C TYR A 37 0.31 9.47 4.87
N PRO A 38 -0.38 10.27 4.03
CA PRO A 38 -1.79 10.08 3.76
C PRO A 38 -2.08 8.66 3.27
N ASN A 39 -3.00 7.96 3.94
CA ASN A 39 -3.38 6.62 3.53
C ASN A 39 -4.33 6.66 2.33
N CYS A 40 -4.36 5.57 1.57
CA CYS A 40 -5.41 5.33 0.60
C CYS A 40 -6.71 4.98 1.32
N ALA A 41 -7.85 5.43 0.80
CA ALA A 41 -9.18 5.05 1.31
C ALA A 41 -9.55 3.58 1.08
N HIS A 42 -8.67 2.80 0.44
CA HIS A 42 -8.76 1.36 0.21
C HIS A 42 -10.17 0.86 -0.16
N ALA A 43 -10.57 1.07 -1.42
CA ALA A 43 -11.80 0.49 -1.95
C ALA A 43 -11.50 -0.81 -2.69
N PHE A 44 -11.83 -1.96 -2.08
CA PHE A 44 -11.56 -3.26 -2.66
C PHE A 44 -12.63 -3.70 -3.66
N LYS A 45 -12.19 -4.18 -4.82
CA LYS A 45 -13.03 -4.86 -5.82
C LYS A 45 -12.25 -6.06 -6.36
N ASN A 46 -12.85 -7.26 -6.33
CA ASN A 46 -12.19 -8.51 -6.73
C ASN A 46 -10.86 -8.80 -5.97
N GLY A 47 -10.79 -8.46 -4.68
CA GLY A 47 -9.61 -8.75 -3.84
C GLY A 47 -8.43 -7.80 -4.03
N ARG A 48 -8.58 -6.69 -4.77
CA ARG A 48 -7.56 -5.63 -4.87
C ARG A 48 -8.19 -4.26 -4.74
N CYS A 49 -7.45 -3.32 -4.21
CA CYS A 49 -7.87 -1.93 -4.13
C CYS A 49 -7.96 -1.32 -5.54
N ILE A 50 -9.08 -0.69 -5.89
CA ILE A 50 -9.25 -0.03 -7.20
C ILE A 50 -8.38 1.22 -7.36
N TYR A 51 -7.92 1.82 -6.26
CA TYR A 51 -7.15 3.06 -6.27
C TYR A 51 -5.64 2.84 -6.22
N CYS A 52 -5.18 1.92 -5.39
CA CYS A 52 -3.75 1.65 -5.20
C CYS A 52 -3.32 0.24 -5.63
N HIS A 53 -4.26 -0.61 -6.09
CA HIS A 53 -4.04 -2.00 -6.49
C HIS A 53 -3.48 -2.93 -5.40
N TRP A 54 -3.28 -2.40 -4.19
CA TRP A 54 -2.91 -3.17 -3.01
C TRP A 54 -3.91 -4.30 -2.76
N ASP A 55 -3.40 -5.49 -2.47
CA ASP A 55 -4.19 -6.70 -2.25
C ASP A 55 -4.59 -6.94 -0.78
N GLY A 56 -4.18 -6.05 0.13
CA GLY A 56 -4.41 -6.21 1.57
C GLY A 56 -3.24 -6.86 2.32
N SER A 57 -2.20 -7.32 1.63
CA SER A 57 -0.99 -7.86 2.27
C SER A 57 -0.28 -6.81 3.14
N GLN A 58 0.03 -7.21 4.37
CA GLN A 58 0.77 -6.43 5.37
C GLN A 58 1.87 -7.28 5.98
N SER A 59 3.02 -6.67 6.27
CA SER A 59 4.08 -7.34 7.00
C SER A 59 3.73 -7.52 8.48
N GLU A 60 4.31 -8.52 9.14
CA GLU A 60 4.13 -8.73 10.57
C GLU A 60 4.59 -7.52 11.42
N TYR A 61 5.55 -6.75 10.91
CA TYR A 61 5.97 -5.50 11.54
C TYR A 61 4.86 -4.44 11.49
N VAL A 62 4.31 -4.16 10.31
CA VAL A 62 3.20 -3.21 10.13
C VAL A 62 1.97 -3.63 10.93
N LYS A 63 1.64 -4.92 10.95
CA LYS A 63 0.53 -5.46 11.77
C LYS A 63 0.75 -5.26 13.27
N ARG A 64 1.99 -5.36 13.75
CA ARG A 64 2.31 -5.10 15.17
C ARG A 64 2.16 -3.62 15.52
N LEU A 65 2.63 -2.72 14.65
CA LEU A 65 2.51 -1.28 14.86
C LEU A 65 1.04 -0.86 14.98
N LYS A 66 0.18 -1.31 14.05
CA LYS A 66 -1.26 -1.02 14.07
C LYS A 66 -2.02 -1.52 15.31
N ARG A 67 -1.49 -2.52 16.03
CA ARG A 67 -2.10 -3.05 17.25
C ARG A 67 -1.72 -2.27 18.50
N THR A 68 -0.76 -1.35 18.39
CA THR A 68 -0.23 -0.59 19.53
C THR A 68 -0.84 0.82 19.61
N GLU A 69 -1.75 1.17 18.69
CA GLU A 69 -2.52 2.42 18.70
C GLU A 69 -3.81 2.32 19.51
#